data_AF-A0A8X6N7B1-F1
#
_entry.id   AF-A0A8X6N7B1-F1
#
_cell.length_a   1.000
_cell.length_b   1.000
_cell.length_c   1.000
_cell.angle_alpha   90.00
_cell.angle_beta   90.00
_cell.angle_gamma   90.00
#
_symmetry.space_group_name_H-M   'P 1'
#
loop_
_entity.id
_entity.type
_entity.pdbx_description
1 polymer ?
#
loop_
_entity_poly.entity_id
_entity_poly.type
_entity_poly.pdbx_seq_one_letter_code
_entity_poly.pdbx_strand_id
1 'polypeptide(L)' 'RKLLIGNNQEGRKYSGLHASRESTVIEWKDDWPWRMRRFQRRQRNGRCKMS' A
#
# COMPACT_ATOMS: atom_id res chain seq x y z
N ARG A 1 2.62 7.16 13.71
CA ARG A 1 2.97 6.60 12.37
C ARG A 1 1.73 6.69 11.49
N LYS A 2 1.86 6.84 10.17
CA LYS A 2 0.71 6.87 9.24
C LYS A 2 0.96 5.87 8.10
N LEU A 3 -0.12 5.27 7.59
CA LEU A 3 -0.09 4.42 6.41
C LEU A 3 -0.71 5.18 5.24
N LEU A 4 -0.05 5.14 4.09
CA LEU A 4 -0.53 5.71 2.83
C LEU A 4 -0.92 4.56 1.90
N ILE A 5 -2.14 4.61 1.36
CA ILE A 5 -2.63 3.66 0.37
C ILE A 5 -3.02 4.48 -0.86
N GLY A 6 -2.39 4.20 -2.00
CA GLY A 6 -2.67 4.86 -3.26
C GLY A 6 -2.64 3.86 -4.41
N ASN A 7 -3.24 4.24 -5.53
CA ASN A 7 -3.19 3.46 -6.76
C ASN A 7 -2.07 3.95 -7.66
N ASN A 8 -1.31 3.04 -8.26
CA ASN A 8 -0.15 3.37 -9.10
C ASN A 8 -0.53 3.58 -10.58
N GLN A 9 -1.78 3.99 -10.85
CA GLN A 9 -2.31 4.12 -12.20
C GLN A 9 -1.95 5.44 -12.90
N GLU A 10 -1.38 6.41 -12.18
CA GLU A 10 -0.98 7.68 -12.79
C GLU A 10 0.40 7.55 -13.45
N GLY A 11 0.41 7.78 -14.77
CA GLY A 11 1.55 7.55 -15.67
C GLY A 11 2.89 8.02 -15.11
N ARG A 12 3.86 7.12 -15.19
CA ARG A 12 5.25 7.24 -14.73
C ARG A 12 5.94 8.48 -15.32
N LYS A 13 5.75 9.66 -14.71
CA LYS A 13 6.65 10.81 -14.90
C LYS A 13 7.68 10.95 -13.78
N TYR A 14 7.40 10.39 -12.62
CA TYR A 14 8.30 10.43 -11.46
C TYR A 14 8.48 9.02 -10.89
N SER A 15 9.73 8.61 -10.66
CA SER A 15 10.05 7.35 -10.00
C SER A 15 9.83 7.47 -8.50
N GLY A 16 8.77 6.85 -7.95
CA GLY A 16 8.52 6.84 -6.52
C GLY A 16 7.06 6.61 -6.14
N LEU A 17 6.79 6.56 -4.83
CA LEU A 17 5.43 6.58 -4.29
C LEU A 17 4.91 8.02 -4.35
N HIS A 18 3.91 8.29 -5.21
CA HIS A 18 3.24 9.58 -5.27
C HIS A 18 1.93 9.51 -4.50
N ALA A 19 1.77 10.32 -3.46
CA ALA A 19 0.47 10.50 -2.84
C ALA A 19 -0.39 11.40 -3.74
N SER A 20 -1.42 10.83 -4.34
CA SER A 20 -2.42 11.54 -5.13
C SER A 20 -3.62 11.95 -4.28
N ARG A 21 -4.54 12.76 -4.82
CA ARG A 21 -5.82 13.08 -4.16
C ARG A 21 -6.69 11.84 -3.91
N GLU A 22 -6.46 10.76 -4.66
CA GLU A 22 -7.13 9.47 -4.50
C GLU A 22 -6.44 8.58 -3.44
N SER A 23 -5.35 9.05 -2.85
CA SER A 23 -4.65 8.31 -1.80
C SER A 23 -5.35 8.48 -0.45
N THR A 24 -5.53 7.37 0.25
CA THR A 24 -6.10 7.35 1.60
C THR A 24 -4.98 7.35 2.64
N VAL A 25 -5.06 8.29 3.58
CA VAL A 25 -4.17 8.35 4.75
C VAL A 25 -4.89 7.75 5.94
N ILE A 26 -4.27 6.76 6.59
CA ILE A 26 -4.83 6.15 7.80
C ILE A 26 -3.82 6.20 8.94
N GLU A 27 -4.33 6.38 10.16
CA GLU A 27 -3.52 6.25 11.35
C GLU A 27 -2.99 4.83 11.53
N TRP A 28 -1.70 4.73 11.83
CA TRP A 28 -1.07 3.46 12.12
C TRP A 28 -1.53 2.91 13.46
N LYS A 29 -1.95 1.65 13.47
CA LYS A 29 -2.30 0.92 14.68
C LYS A 29 -1.19 -0.05 15.08
N ASP A 30 -1.07 -0.33 16.37
CA ASP A 30 0.02 -1.16 16.90
C ASP A 30 -0.02 -2.61 16.41
N ASP A 31 -1.19 -3.09 15.99
CA ASP A 31 -1.40 -4.42 15.45
C ASP A 31 -1.12 -4.54 13.94
N TRP A 32 -0.93 -3.42 13.25
CA TRP A 32 -0.70 -3.40 11.80
C TRP A 32 0.67 -3.91 11.33
N PRO A 33 1.80 -3.82 12.07
CA PRO A 33 3.07 -4.35 11.62
C PRO A 33 3.00 -5.83 11.22
N TRP A 34 2.32 -6.68 12.00
CA TRP A 34 2.18 -8.09 11.64
C TRP A 34 1.21 -8.32 10.48
N ARG A 35 0.13 -7.53 10.40
CA ARG A 35 -0.86 -7.61 9.31
C ARG A 35 -0.20 -7.25 7.98
N MET A 36 0.56 -6.16 7.96
CA MET A 36 1.31 -5.70 6.78
C MET A 36 2.37 -6.73 6.35
N ARG A 37 3.13 -7.31 7.30
CA ARG A 37 4.07 -8.40 6.98
C ARG A 37 3.37 -9.61 6.35
N ARG A 38 2.22 -10.02 6.88
CA ARG A 38 1.41 -11.12 6.33
C ARG A 38 0.88 -10.79 4.94
N PHE A 39 0.41 -9.56 4.74
CA PHE A 39 -0.08 -9.06 3.46
C PHE A 39 1.01 -9.05 2.40
N GLN A 40 2.15 -8.39 2.66
CA GLN A 40 3.30 -8.34 1.75
C GLN A 40 3.83 -9.74 1.41
N ARG A 41 3.87 -10.65 2.40
CA ARG A 41 4.26 -12.05 2.16
C ARG A 41 3.28 -12.80 1.25
N ARG A 42 1.98 -12.50 1.34
CA ARG A 42 0.98 -13.07 0.40
C ARG A 42 1.13 -12.47 -1.00
N GLN A 43 1.34 -11.17 -1.10
CA GLN A 43 1.57 -10.47 -2.37
C GLN A 43 2.79 -11.04 -3.10
N ARG A 44 3.93 -11.16 -2.42
CA ARG A 44 5.16 -11.74 -2.98
C ARG A 44 4.96 -13.17 -3.48
N ASN A 45 4.06 -13.92 -2.83
CA ASN A 45 3.75 -15.30 -3.22
C ASN A 45 2.62 -15.38 -4.26
N GLY A 46 2.25 -14.27 -4.92
CA GLY A 46 1.18 -14.25 -5.94
C GLY A 46 -0.22 -14.53 -5.40
N ARG A 47 -0.42 -14.44 -4.07
CA ARG A 47 -1.71 -14.74 -3.41
C ARG A 47 -2.58 -13.52 -3.16
N CYS A 48 -2.14 -12.35 -3.62
CA CYS A 48 -3.00 -11.17 -3.71
C CYS A 48 -3.62 -11.18 -5.11
N LYS A 49 -4.85 -11.70 -5.22
CA LYS A 49 -5.65 -11.50 -6.43
C LYS A 49 -6.19 -10.07 -6.39
N MET A 50 -6.03 -9.32 -7.49
CA MET A 50 -6.85 -8.13 -7.71
C MET A 50 -8.29 -8.62 -7.84
N SER A 51 -9.13 -8.26 -6.87
CA SER A 51 -10.59 -8.44 -6.94
C SER A 51 -11.20 -7.34 -7.79
#